data_AF-A0A972U648-F1
#
_entry.id   AF-A0A972U648-F1
#
_cell.length_a   1.000
_cell.length_b   1.000
_cell.length_c   1.000
_cell.angle_alpha   90.00
_cell.angle_beta   90.00
_cell.angle_gamma   90.00
#
_symmetry.space_group_name_H-M   'P 1'
#
loop_
_entity.id
_entity.type
_entity.pdbx_description
1 polymer ?
#
loop_
_entity_poly.entity_id
_entity_poly.type
_entity_poly.pdbx_seq_one_letter_code
_entity_poly.pdbx_strand_id
1 'polypeptide(L)'
;MAEPHVLFMVHGMGKAKAGWTKEEGGPIPILAKAMETYPALQQDSFEDWFHPVEVRYDDAFEQYRKMWKESTEDLVKMLDPLAEADKIAKVIRDVAKSMEKPNSDDFLWTHVLDVVLYRFFPIIREDVERTVARAIVDGLNAAGGASRVWSVMGYSLGSSVTHNTLARLYTGGVPSKGDVYKGDALGKPHSITLIANVSRVLQRQDLHVFSDVVHPSQGGICRYYLSARHMFDPLTKPYPSRPSPTNPRFANPKRYLPLAPASIYEINVHDLGHYLRDPEVHGAMFQTMIGKDFLTDDQLALAKSVYNGAVPDETAHRNKLEPIFASEVDDWTAFVKAALRYIKVI
;
A
#
# COMPACT_ATOMS: atom_id res chain seq x y z
N MET A 1 -0.13 31.41 3.91
CA MET A 1 0.55 30.10 3.88
C MET A 1 0.58 29.60 2.45
N ALA A 2 1.55 28.76 2.08
CA ALA A 2 1.48 28.06 0.79
C ALA A 2 0.21 27.21 0.75
N GLU A 3 -0.32 26.93 -0.44
CA GLU A 3 -1.50 26.08 -0.56
C GLU A 3 -1.19 24.65 -0.06
N PRO A 4 -2.13 23.97 0.63
CA PRO A 4 -1.90 22.64 1.17
C PRO A 4 -1.51 21.63 0.08
N HIS A 5 -0.61 20.70 0.44
CA HIS A 5 -0.13 19.63 -0.41
C HIS A 5 -1.23 18.58 -0.63
N VAL A 6 -1.62 18.31 -1.88
CA VAL A 6 -2.63 17.28 -2.18
C VAL A 6 -2.08 15.87 -1.88
N LEU A 7 -2.67 15.16 -0.92
CA LEU A 7 -2.22 13.82 -0.52
C LEU A 7 -3.29 12.78 -0.84
N PHE A 8 -3.06 12.00 -1.90
CA PHE A 8 -3.91 10.86 -2.23
C PHE A 8 -3.64 9.69 -1.28
N MET A 9 -4.68 9.15 -0.65
CA MET A 9 -4.59 8.01 0.26
C MET A 9 -5.35 6.83 -0.35
N VAL A 10 -4.60 5.80 -0.75
CA VAL A 10 -5.11 4.59 -1.42
C VAL A 10 -5.16 3.45 -0.40
N HIS A 11 -6.36 2.96 -0.10
CA HIS A 11 -6.56 1.90 0.89
C HIS A 11 -5.96 0.55 0.46
N GLY A 12 -5.91 -0.40 1.41
CA GLY A 12 -5.42 -1.76 1.20
C GLY A 12 -6.45 -2.70 0.58
N MET A 13 -6.31 -4.00 0.86
CA MET A 13 -7.32 -5.00 0.50
C MET A 13 -8.56 -4.87 1.39
N GLY A 14 -9.70 -5.40 0.95
CA GLY A 14 -10.95 -5.34 1.71
C GLY A 14 -11.82 -4.12 1.37
N LYS A 15 -12.85 -3.91 2.19
CA LYS A 15 -13.83 -2.83 1.98
C LYS A 15 -13.41 -1.58 2.74
N ALA A 16 -13.22 -0.48 2.02
CA ALA A 16 -13.01 0.83 2.62
C ALA A 16 -14.33 1.59 2.59
N LYS A 17 -14.84 2.01 3.75
CA LYS A 17 -16.03 2.86 3.82
C LYS A 17 -15.69 4.28 3.39
N ALA A 18 -16.68 5.03 2.91
CA ALA A 18 -16.50 6.46 2.70
C ALA A 18 -16.09 7.13 4.01
N GLY A 19 -14.99 7.89 3.99
CA GLY A 19 -14.43 8.53 5.19
C GLY A 19 -13.48 7.64 6.00
N TRP A 20 -13.06 6.47 5.49
CA TRP A 20 -12.09 5.60 6.16
C TRP A 20 -10.78 6.32 6.53
N THR A 21 -10.44 7.37 5.78
CA THR A 21 -9.26 8.19 6.08
C THR A 21 -9.38 8.98 7.39
N LYS A 22 -10.61 9.32 7.79
CA LYS A 22 -10.95 10.22 8.89
C LYS A 22 -11.56 9.53 10.11
N GLU A 23 -11.94 8.26 10.00
CA GLU A 23 -12.49 7.50 11.13
C GLU A 23 -11.47 7.32 12.26
N GLU A 24 -11.94 6.98 13.45
CA GLU A 24 -11.05 6.66 14.57
C GLU A 24 -10.14 5.47 14.21
N GLY A 25 -8.83 5.66 14.32
CA GLY A 25 -7.84 4.68 13.84
C GLY A 25 -7.48 4.79 12.35
N GLY A 26 -8.12 5.70 11.60
CA GLY A 26 -7.75 6.03 10.23
C GLY A 26 -6.41 6.76 10.12
N PRO A 27 -5.84 6.86 8.91
CA PRO A 27 -4.54 7.49 8.69
C PRO A 27 -4.48 8.97 9.08
N ILE A 28 -5.55 9.76 8.90
CA ILE A 28 -5.52 11.20 9.20
C ILE A 28 -5.40 11.43 10.72
N PRO A 29 -6.27 10.88 11.59
CA PRO A 29 -6.10 11.06 13.03
C PRO A 29 -4.75 10.57 13.57
N ILE A 30 -4.22 9.48 13.03
CA ILE A 30 -2.91 8.94 13.44
C ILE A 30 -1.78 9.89 13.04
N LEU A 31 -1.78 10.38 11.80
CA LEU A 31 -0.76 11.32 11.33
C LEU A 31 -0.88 12.68 12.03
N ALA A 32 -2.09 13.18 12.27
CA ALA A 32 -2.31 14.39 13.05
C ALA A 32 -1.74 14.24 14.47
N LYS A 33 -1.98 13.08 15.13
CA LYS A 33 -1.38 12.79 16.43
C LYS A 33 0.15 12.70 16.36
N ALA A 34 0.69 12.13 15.29
CA ALA A 34 2.14 12.05 15.09
C ALA A 34 2.77 13.45 14.91
N MET A 35 2.08 14.39 14.24
CA MET A 35 2.54 15.79 14.11
C MET A 35 2.74 16.46 15.47
N GLU A 36 1.93 16.12 16.48
CA GLU A 36 2.10 16.64 17.85
C GLU A 36 3.45 16.23 18.48
N THR A 37 4.16 15.25 17.94
CA THR A 37 5.49 14.85 18.42
C THR A 37 6.57 15.84 17.99
N TYR A 38 6.33 16.64 16.95
CA TYR A 38 7.32 17.49 16.31
C TYR A 38 7.01 18.97 16.56
N PRO A 39 7.83 19.70 17.34
CA PRO A 39 7.58 21.11 17.68
C PRO A 39 7.27 22.02 16.49
N ALA A 40 7.90 21.78 15.33
CA ALA A 40 7.67 22.57 14.11
C ALA A 40 6.30 22.34 13.46
N LEU A 41 5.63 21.23 13.78
CA LEU A 41 4.32 20.84 13.21
C LEU A 41 3.17 21.00 14.22
N GLN A 42 3.47 21.13 15.51
CA GLN A 42 2.48 21.22 16.60
C GLN A 42 1.53 22.42 16.51
N GLN A 43 1.92 23.48 15.79
CA GLN A 43 1.13 24.72 15.71
C GLN A 43 0.03 24.67 14.65
N ASP A 44 0.09 23.69 13.76
CA ASP A 44 -0.78 23.59 12.58
C ASP A 44 -1.59 22.29 12.65
N SER A 45 -2.79 22.32 12.06
CA SER A 45 -3.57 21.11 11.83
C SER A 45 -2.98 20.28 10.67
N PHE A 46 -3.39 19.02 10.56
CA PHE A 46 -3.01 18.19 9.42
C PHE A 46 -3.46 18.83 8.09
N GLU A 47 -4.65 19.43 8.08
CA GLU A 47 -5.27 20.08 6.93
C GLU A 47 -4.59 21.39 6.50
N ASP A 48 -3.85 22.05 7.40
CA ASP A 48 -3.05 23.22 7.04
C ASP A 48 -1.86 22.83 6.14
N TRP A 49 -1.35 21.60 6.30
CA TRP A 49 -0.25 21.05 5.51
C TRP A 49 -0.73 20.24 4.30
N PHE A 50 -1.83 19.50 4.45
CA PHE A 50 -2.29 18.54 3.47
C PHE A 50 -3.74 18.75 3.07
N HIS A 51 -4.03 18.58 1.78
CA HIS A 51 -5.38 18.36 1.27
C HIS A 51 -5.57 16.85 1.02
N PRO A 52 -6.09 16.08 1.99
CA PRO A 52 -6.23 14.64 1.82
C PRO A 52 -7.33 14.30 0.81
N VAL A 53 -7.00 13.43 -0.14
CA VAL A 53 -7.95 12.87 -1.10
C VAL A 53 -8.06 11.38 -0.87
N GLU A 54 -9.25 10.95 -0.46
CA GLU A 54 -9.57 9.55 -0.25
C GLU A 54 -9.73 8.82 -1.58
N VAL A 55 -8.97 7.75 -1.80
CA VAL A 55 -9.06 6.92 -3.00
C VAL A 55 -9.58 5.54 -2.64
N ARG A 56 -10.75 5.21 -3.19
CA ARG A 56 -11.43 3.93 -3.01
C ARG A 56 -11.56 3.18 -4.32
N TYR A 57 -11.40 1.87 -4.26
CA TYR A 57 -11.53 0.98 -5.42
C TYR A 57 -12.25 -0.34 -5.08
N ASP A 58 -12.72 -0.50 -3.84
CA ASP A 58 -13.33 -1.73 -3.35
C ASP A 58 -14.59 -2.13 -4.14
N ASP A 59 -15.31 -1.16 -4.70
CA ASP A 59 -16.47 -1.38 -5.58
C ASP A 59 -16.11 -2.20 -6.83
N ALA A 60 -14.89 -2.05 -7.36
CA ALA A 60 -14.42 -2.82 -8.51
C ALA A 60 -14.29 -4.32 -8.18
N PHE A 61 -14.07 -4.66 -6.90
CA PHE A 61 -14.02 -6.05 -6.43
C PHE A 61 -15.39 -6.60 -6.06
N GLU A 62 -16.32 -5.77 -5.55
CA GLU A 62 -17.65 -6.22 -5.08
C GLU A 62 -18.42 -7.03 -6.12
N GLN A 63 -18.40 -6.60 -7.40
CA GLN A 63 -19.09 -7.33 -8.46
C GLN A 63 -18.55 -8.76 -8.62
N TYR A 64 -17.23 -8.93 -8.55
CA TYR A 64 -16.58 -10.23 -8.72
C TYR A 64 -16.69 -11.09 -7.46
N ARG A 65 -16.67 -10.47 -6.27
CA ARG A 65 -16.99 -11.16 -5.02
C ARG A 65 -18.40 -11.77 -5.09
N LYS A 66 -19.39 -11.01 -5.56
CA LYS A 66 -20.77 -11.54 -5.73
C LYS A 66 -20.83 -12.73 -6.67
N MET A 67 -20.20 -12.63 -7.85
CA MET A 67 -20.09 -13.75 -8.80
C MET A 67 -19.45 -15.00 -8.15
N TRP A 68 -18.42 -14.81 -7.33
CA TRP A 68 -17.74 -15.91 -6.64
C TRP A 68 -18.63 -16.61 -5.62
N LYS A 69 -19.43 -15.85 -4.87
CA LYS A 69 -20.35 -16.40 -3.89
C LYS A 69 -21.41 -17.28 -4.55
N GLU A 70 -21.76 -16.97 -5.80
CA GLU A 70 -22.73 -17.71 -6.59
C GLU A 70 -22.10 -18.94 -7.27
N SER A 71 -20.85 -18.87 -7.74
CA SER A 71 -20.18 -19.99 -8.41
C SER A 71 -18.65 -19.87 -8.40
N THR A 72 -17.98 -20.63 -7.54
CA THR A 72 -16.51 -20.74 -7.54
C THR A 72 -15.97 -21.38 -8.82
N GLU A 73 -16.72 -22.31 -9.42
CA GLU A 73 -16.32 -22.99 -10.65
C GLU A 73 -16.30 -22.05 -11.86
N ASP A 74 -17.17 -21.04 -11.92
CA ASP A 74 -17.15 -20.09 -13.03
C ASP A 74 -15.92 -19.18 -13.00
N LEU A 75 -15.40 -18.87 -11.82
CA LEU A 75 -14.11 -18.16 -11.70
C LEU A 75 -12.91 -19.05 -11.97
N VAL A 76 -12.98 -20.33 -11.60
CA VAL A 76 -11.94 -21.29 -12.00
C VAL A 76 -11.87 -21.39 -13.53
N LYS A 77 -13.00 -21.45 -14.23
CA LYS A 77 -13.04 -21.45 -15.71
C LYS A 77 -12.43 -20.18 -16.32
N MET A 78 -12.55 -19.03 -15.65
CA MET A 78 -11.90 -17.80 -16.10
C MET A 78 -10.36 -17.87 -16.02
N LEU A 79 -9.79 -18.84 -15.27
CA LEU A 79 -8.35 -19.07 -15.19
C LEU A 79 -7.81 -20.01 -16.27
N ASP A 80 -8.65 -20.77 -16.97
CA ASP A 80 -8.24 -21.73 -18.01
C ASP A 80 -7.17 -21.20 -18.99
N PRO A 81 -7.19 -19.93 -19.44
CA PRO A 81 -6.15 -19.42 -20.34
C PRO A 81 -4.78 -19.14 -19.66
N LEU A 82 -4.63 -19.32 -18.35
CA LEU A 82 -3.41 -18.99 -17.61
C LEU A 82 -2.48 -20.20 -17.46
N ALA A 83 -1.18 -19.98 -17.64
CA ALA A 83 -0.15 -21.03 -17.55
C ALA A 83 -0.03 -21.71 -16.17
N GLU A 84 -0.69 -21.18 -15.12
CA GLU A 84 -0.73 -21.75 -13.77
C GLU A 84 -2.15 -22.01 -13.26
N ALA A 85 -3.13 -22.17 -14.17
CA ALA A 85 -4.55 -22.32 -13.85
C ALA A 85 -4.80 -23.34 -12.73
N ASP A 86 -4.19 -24.53 -12.77
CA ASP A 86 -4.39 -25.57 -11.74
C ASP A 86 -3.90 -25.19 -10.35
N LYS A 87 -2.74 -24.52 -10.26
CA LYS A 87 -2.18 -24.06 -8.98
C LYS A 87 -3.05 -22.94 -8.40
N ILE A 88 -3.44 -21.99 -9.24
CA ILE A 88 -4.30 -20.88 -8.84
C ILE A 88 -5.68 -21.41 -8.43
N ALA A 89 -6.26 -22.33 -9.21
CA ALA A 89 -7.52 -22.99 -8.90
C ALA A 89 -7.46 -23.78 -7.59
N LYS A 90 -6.32 -24.41 -7.28
CA LYS A 90 -6.10 -25.02 -5.97
C LYS A 90 -6.10 -23.99 -4.85
N VAL A 91 -5.38 -22.88 -5.00
CA VAL A 91 -5.39 -21.77 -4.02
C VAL A 91 -6.81 -21.24 -3.83
N ILE A 92 -7.53 -21.00 -4.91
CA ILE A 92 -8.94 -20.59 -4.92
C ILE A 92 -9.81 -21.56 -4.14
N ARG A 93 -9.68 -22.86 -4.40
CA ARG A 93 -10.44 -23.91 -3.70
C ARG A 93 -10.03 -24.04 -2.23
N ASP A 94 -8.76 -23.86 -1.89
CA ASP A 94 -8.28 -23.89 -0.52
C ASP A 94 -8.83 -22.69 0.28
N VAL A 95 -8.88 -21.51 -0.34
CA VAL A 95 -9.56 -20.33 0.21
C VAL A 95 -11.04 -20.63 0.36
N ALA A 96 -11.74 -21.15 -0.67
CA ALA A 96 -13.14 -21.58 -0.62
C ALA A 96 -13.44 -22.53 0.56
N LYS A 97 -12.67 -23.60 0.71
CA LYS A 97 -12.83 -24.58 1.80
C LYS A 97 -12.57 -23.99 3.17
N SER A 98 -11.63 -23.04 3.28
CA SER A 98 -11.40 -22.36 4.56
C SER A 98 -12.61 -21.52 5.00
N MET A 99 -13.51 -21.20 4.06
CA MET A 99 -14.71 -20.38 4.23
C MET A 99 -16.00 -21.21 4.45
N GLU A 100 -15.95 -22.54 4.36
CA GLU A 100 -17.09 -23.41 4.66
C GLU A 100 -17.26 -23.65 6.18
N LYS A 101 -16.35 -23.14 7.00
CA LYS A 101 -16.41 -23.31 8.45
C LYS A 101 -17.40 -22.31 9.06
N PRO A 102 -18.34 -22.75 9.91
CA PRO A 102 -19.21 -21.83 10.65
C PRO A 102 -18.33 -20.84 11.44
N ASN A 103 -18.54 -19.53 11.25
CA ASN A 103 -17.72 -18.41 11.74
C ASN A 103 -16.44 -18.07 10.94
N SER A 104 -16.27 -18.53 9.69
CA SER A 104 -15.18 -17.98 8.86
C SER A 104 -15.48 -16.53 8.48
N ASP A 105 -14.68 -15.61 9.02
CA ASP A 105 -14.89 -14.16 8.97
C ASP A 105 -15.07 -13.56 7.57
N ASP A 106 -15.95 -12.55 7.47
CA ASP A 106 -16.05 -11.59 6.35
C ASP A 106 -14.67 -11.01 5.95
N PHE A 107 -13.72 -11.00 6.89
CA PHE A 107 -12.34 -10.57 6.69
C PHE A 107 -11.58 -11.46 5.70
N LEU A 108 -11.56 -12.79 5.88
CA LEU A 108 -10.89 -13.71 4.96
C LEU A 108 -11.47 -13.62 3.54
N TRP A 109 -12.80 -13.49 3.46
CA TRP A 109 -13.55 -13.33 2.21
C TRP A 109 -13.20 -12.05 1.46
N THR A 110 -13.03 -10.93 2.15
CA THR A 110 -12.80 -9.62 1.51
C THR A 110 -11.33 -9.31 1.27
N HIS A 111 -10.40 -9.85 2.07
CA HIS A 111 -9.00 -9.43 2.06
C HIS A 111 -8.14 -10.32 1.14
N VAL A 112 -8.13 -11.64 1.37
CA VAL A 112 -7.32 -12.58 0.57
C VAL A 112 -7.84 -12.67 -0.87
N LEU A 113 -9.15 -12.63 -1.03
CA LEU A 113 -9.79 -12.72 -2.34
C LEU A 113 -9.40 -11.54 -3.24
N ASP A 114 -9.36 -10.32 -2.72
CA ASP A 114 -8.97 -9.13 -3.50
C ASP A 114 -7.56 -9.25 -4.04
N VAL A 115 -6.65 -9.79 -3.24
CA VAL A 115 -5.27 -10.05 -3.65
C VAL A 115 -5.21 -11.06 -4.79
N VAL A 116 -5.99 -12.14 -4.72
CA VAL A 116 -6.09 -13.16 -5.79
C VAL A 116 -6.72 -12.56 -7.05
N LEU A 117 -7.85 -11.87 -6.91
CA LEU A 117 -8.56 -11.22 -8.01
C LEU A 117 -7.66 -10.22 -8.74
N TYR A 118 -7.00 -9.33 -8.00
CA TYR A 118 -6.05 -8.39 -8.56
C TYR A 118 -4.84 -9.09 -9.20
N ARG A 119 -4.31 -10.15 -8.57
CA ARG A 119 -3.11 -10.82 -9.08
C ARG A 119 -3.34 -11.58 -10.39
N PHE A 120 -4.49 -12.22 -10.55
CA PHE A 120 -4.67 -13.19 -11.64
C PHE A 120 -5.66 -12.76 -12.71
N PHE A 121 -6.50 -11.75 -12.46
CA PHE A 121 -7.55 -11.37 -13.41
C PHE A 121 -7.26 -9.97 -13.99
N PRO A 122 -6.75 -9.88 -15.24
CA PRO A 122 -6.42 -8.60 -15.87
C PRO A 122 -7.59 -7.63 -15.90
N ILE A 123 -8.80 -8.10 -16.17
CA ILE A 123 -10.01 -7.26 -16.25
C ILE A 123 -10.30 -6.54 -14.92
N ILE A 124 -10.12 -7.23 -13.79
CA ILE A 124 -10.34 -6.66 -12.46
C ILE A 124 -9.28 -5.61 -12.16
N ARG A 125 -8.01 -5.91 -12.49
CA ARG A 125 -6.94 -4.92 -12.37
C ARG A 125 -7.22 -3.67 -13.17
N GLU A 126 -7.64 -3.81 -14.42
CA GLU A 126 -7.91 -2.68 -15.29
C GLU A 126 -9.01 -1.78 -14.73
N ASP A 127 -10.07 -2.35 -14.15
CA ASP A 127 -11.14 -1.59 -13.50
C ASP A 127 -10.66 -0.90 -12.21
N VAL A 128 -9.83 -1.56 -11.41
CA VAL A 128 -9.20 -0.98 -10.21
C VAL A 128 -8.26 0.17 -10.59
N GLU A 129 -7.34 -0.07 -11.52
CA GLU A 129 -6.38 0.94 -12.01
C GLU A 129 -7.10 2.13 -12.65
N ARG A 130 -8.20 1.90 -13.39
CA ARG A 130 -9.06 2.98 -13.93
C ARG A 130 -9.71 3.81 -12.84
N THR A 131 -10.19 3.16 -11.78
CA THR A 131 -10.84 3.83 -10.65
C THR A 131 -9.86 4.73 -9.91
N VAL A 132 -8.66 4.21 -9.62
CA VAL A 132 -7.58 4.99 -8.98
C VAL A 132 -7.07 6.11 -9.88
N ALA A 133 -6.87 5.84 -11.17
CA ALA A 133 -6.46 6.87 -12.14
C ALA A 133 -7.45 8.03 -12.18
N ARG A 134 -8.75 7.73 -12.23
CA ARG A 134 -9.81 8.73 -12.19
C ARG A 134 -9.76 9.55 -10.91
N ALA A 135 -9.66 8.91 -9.75
CA ALA A 135 -9.60 9.62 -8.46
C ALA A 135 -8.41 10.60 -8.39
N ILE A 136 -7.25 10.21 -8.93
CA ILE A 136 -6.07 11.09 -9.01
C ILE A 136 -6.33 12.27 -9.95
N VAL A 137 -6.80 12.02 -11.17
CA VAL A 137 -7.06 13.06 -12.18
C VAL A 137 -8.11 14.04 -11.68
N ASP A 138 -9.25 13.54 -11.21
CA ASP A 138 -10.37 14.35 -10.74
C ASP A 138 -9.98 15.13 -9.47
N GLY A 139 -9.26 14.51 -8.54
CA GLY A 139 -8.77 15.17 -7.33
C GLY A 139 -7.77 16.29 -7.62
N LEU A 140 -6.86 16.10 -8.57
CA LEU A 140 -5.93 17.15 -8.99
C LEU A 140 -6.66 18.28 -9.72
N ASN A 141 -7.58 17.96 -10.63
CA ASN A 141 -8.38 18.97 -11.32
C ASN A 141 -9.19 19.82 -10.34
N ALA A 142 -9.83 19.18 -9.35
CA ALA A 142 -10.56 19.86 -8.28
C ALA A 142 -9.65 20.74 -7.41
N ALA A 143 -8.40 20.31 -7.20
CA ALA A 143 -7.42 21.07 -6.43
C ALA A 143 -6.75 22.21 -7.22
N GLY A 144 -7.01 22.40 -8.51
CA GLY A 144 -6.40 23.47 -9.32
C GLY A 144 -5.35 23.00 -10.34
N GLY A 145 -5.27 21.69 -10.59
CA GLY A 145 -4.51 21.10 -11.69
C GLY A 145 -3.02 20.92 -11.45
N ALA A 146 -2.25 20.88 -12.54
CA ALA A 146 -0.84 20.48 -12.58
C ALA A 146 0.13 21.36 -11.75
N SER A 147 -0.29 22.57 -11.36
CA SER A 147 0.54 23.46 -10.54
C SER A 147 0.57 23.06 -9.07
N ARG A 148 -0.31 22.16 -8.63
CA ARG A 148 -0.37 21.70 -7.24
C ARG A 148 0.73 20.69 -6.94
N VAL A 149 1.40 20.88 -5.81
CA VAL A 149 2.27 19.86 -5.24
C VAL A 149 1.37 18.74 -4.71
N TRP A 150 1.65 17.51 -5.16
CA TRP A 150 0.85 16.35 -4.78
C TRP A 150 1.71 15.12 -4.48
N SER A 151 1.21 14.25 -3.62
CA SER A 151 1.84 12.98 -3.24
C SER A 151 0.77 11.89 -3.18
N VAL A 152 1.22 10.64 -3.16
CA VAL A 152 0.33 9.49 -2.98
C VAL A 152 0.90 8.51 -1.97
N MET A 153 0.02 8.05 -1.09
CA MET A 153 0.29 7.00 -0.11
C MET A 153 -0.57 5.78 -0.45
N GLY A 154 0.09 4.65 -0.75
CA GLY A 154 -0.57 3.37 -0.99
C GLY A 154 -0.24 2.37 0.11
N TYR A 155 -1.26 1.72 0.67
CA TYR A 155 -1.11 0.75 1.75
C TYR A 155 -1.40 -0.68 1.28
N SER A 156 -0.59 -1.67 1.66
CA SER A 156 -0.84 -3.09 1.38
C SER A 156 -1.14 -3.33 -0.11
N LEU A 157 -2.24 -3.98 -0.50
CA LEU A 157 -2.67 -4.11 -1.91
C LEU A 157 -2.66 -2.77 -2.66
N GLY A 158 -3.08 -1.70 -2.00
CA GLY A 158 -3.06 -0.33 -2.50
C GLY A 158 -1.67 0.15 -2.93
N SER A 159 -0.58 -0.43 -2.40
CA SER A 159 0.78 -0.17 -2.89
C SER A 159 0.97 -0.64 -4.33
N SER A 160 0.50 -1.85 -4.66
CA SER A 160 0.59 -2.42 -6.01
C SER A 160 -0.36 -1.71 -6.97
N VAL A 161 -1.55 -1.36 -6.49
CA VAL A 161 -2.51 -0.55 -7.25
C VAL A 161 -1.93 0.80 -7.60
N THR A 162 -1.39 1.52 -6.60
CA THR A 162 -0.75 2.82 -6.79
C THR A 162 0.40 2.73 -7.79
N HIS A 163 1.32 1.79 -7.57
CA HIS A 163 2.49 1.60 -8.44
C HIS A 163 2.07 1.35 -9.90
N ASN A 164 1.18 0.38 -10.13
CA ASN A 164 0.75 0.02 -11.48
C ASN A 164 -0.01 1.16 -12.17
N THR A 165 -0.91 1.81 -11.43
CA THR A 165 -1.70 2.94 -11.95
C THR A 165 -0.79 4.08 -12.39
N LEU A 166 0.18 4.47 -11.57
CA LEU A 166 1.14 5.50 -11.92
C LEU A 166 2.02 5.07 -13.10
N ALA A 167 2.54 3.84 -13.10
CA ALA A 167 3.35 3.37 -14.21
C ALA A 167 2.61 3.48 -15.55
N ARG A 168 1.32 3.10 -15.58
CA ARG A 168 0.49 3.22 -16.78
C ARG A 168 0.18 4.66 -17.13
N LEU A 169 -0.26 5.48 -16.17
CA LEU A 169 -0.54 6.91 -16.38
C LEU A 169 0.62 7.63 -17.09
N TYR A 170 1.87 7.26 -16.77
CA TYR A 170 3.07 7.92 -17.29
C TYR A 170 3.78 7.20 -18.46
N THR A 171 3.24 6.10 -19.00
CA THR A 171 3.85 5.38 -20.14
C THR A 171 2.92 5.23 -21.34
N GLY A 172 1.67 4.82 -21.12
CA GLY A 172 0.68 4.58 -22.20
C GLY A 172 -0.72 5.09 -21.88
N GLY A 173 -0.94 5.54 -20.65
CA GLY A 173 -2.22 5.96 -20.11
C GLY A 173 -3.08 4.80 -19.60
N VAL A 174 -4.18 5.17 -18.93
CA VAL A 174 -5.17 4.24 -18.39
C VAL A 174 -6.49 4.44 -19.16
N PRO A 175 -7.00 3.43 -19.89
CA PRO A 175 -8.23 3.57 -20.66
C PRO A 175 -9.44 3.92 -19.77
N SER A 176 -10.23 4.89 -20.23
CA SER A 176 -11.52 5.29 -19.69
C SER A 176 -12.59 5.22 -20.78
N LYS A 177 -13.88 5.32 -20.44
CA LYS A 177 -14.98 5.21 -21.42
C LYS A 177 -14.90 6.36 -22.43
N GLY A 178 -14.27 6.10 -23.58
CA GLY A 178 -14.09 7.07 -24.67
C GLY A 178 -12.88 8.00 -24.53
N ASP A 179 -12.01 7.80 -23.53
CA ASP A 179 -10.84 8.65 -23.28
C ASP A 179 -9.69 7.84 -22.64
N VAL A 180 -8.51 8.44 -22.46
CA VAL A 180 -7.36 7.84 -21.81
C VAL A 180 -6.80 8.80 -20.77
N TYR A 181 -6.80 8.40 -19.50
CA TYR A 181 -6.12 9.17 -18.46
C TYR A 181 -4.61 9.12 -18.69
N LYS A 182 -3.95 10.28 -18.74
CA LYS A 182 -2.50 10.42 -18.88
C LYS A 182 -1.93 11.32 -17.79
N GLY A 183 -0.72 10.99 -17.34
CA GLY A 183 -0.05 11.68 -16.24
C GLY A 183 0.78 12.90 -16.66
N ASP A 184 1.01 13.10 -17.95
CA ASP A 184 1.80 14.22 -18.49
C ASP A 184 1.19 15.59 -18.11
N ALA A 185 -0.14 15.69 -18.17
CA ALA A 185 -0.87 16.89 -17.78
C ALA A 185 -1.05 17.06 -16.26
N LEU A 186 -0.67 16.07 -15.43
CA LEU A 186 -0.87 16.10 -13.98
C LEU A 186 0.32 16.66 -13.20
N GLY A 187 1.47 16.81 -13.86
CA GLY A 187 2.75 17.06 -13.16
C GLY A 187 3.18 15.85 -12.31
N LYS A 188 4.47 15.78 -12.00
CA LYS A 188 5.05 14.63 -11.29
C LYS A 188 4.67 14.61 -9.80
N PRO A 189 4.30 13.45 -9.21
CA PRO A 189 4.15 13.34 -7.76
C PRO A 189 5.44 13.75 -7.04
N HIS A 190 5.29 14.53 -5.99
CA HIS A 190 6.37 14.91 -5.10
C HIS A 190 6.91 13.68 -4.36
N SER A 191 6.03 12.94 -3.68
CA SER A 191 6.38 11.70 -2.98
C SER A 191 5.44 10.56 -3.34
N ILE A 192 6.01 9.37 -3.50
CA ILE A 192 5.29 8.10 -3.54
C ILE A 192 5.67 7.33 -2.28
N THR A 193 4.69 7.11 -1.41
CA THR A 193 4.87 6.39 -0.13
C THR A 193 4.09 5.09 -0.17
N LEU A 194 4.80 3.96 -0.20
CA LEU A 194 4.20 2.64 -0.23
C LEU A 194 4.41 1.95 1.12
N ILE A 195 3.32 1.75 1.87
CA ILE A 195 3.32 1.16 3.22
C ILE A 195 2.84 -0.29 3.13
N ALA A 196 3.45 -1.18 3.91
CA ALA A 196 3.26 -2.62 3.78
C ALA A 196 3.41 -3.05 2.30
N ASN A 197 4.50 -2.63 1.67
CA ASN A 197 4.61 -2.64 0.21
C ASN A 197 4.72 -4.04 -0.40
N VAL A 198 3.62 -4.51 -0.99
CA VAL A 198 3.50 -5.81 -1.67
C VAL A 198 3.64 -5.71 -3.20
N SER A 199 4.09 -4.58 -3.75
CA SER A 199 4.23 -4.39 -5.21
C SER A 199 5.14 -5.42 -5.87
N ARG A 200 6.21 -5.85 -5.19
CA ARG A 200 7.06 -6.94 -5.68
C ARG A 200 6.40 -8.31 -5.61
N VAL A 201 5.63 -8.56 -4.55
CA VAL A 201 4.86 -9.81 -4.39
C VAL A 201 3.84 -9.91 -5.51
N LEU A 202 3.06 -8.85 -5.76
CA LEU A 202 2.00 -8.83 -6.77
C LEU A 202 2.47 -8.45 -8.18
N GLN A 203 3.79 -8.40 -8.43
CA GLN A 203 4.37 -7.89 -9.67
C GLN A 203 3.91 -8.68 -10.90
N ARG A 204 3.48 -7.97 -11.94
CA ARG A 204 3.06 -8.54 -13.23
C ARG A 204 4.26 -8.90 -14.12
N GLN A 205 3.99 -9.66 -15.18
CA GLN A 205 5.01 -10.00 -16.19
C GLN A 205 5.30 -8.80 -17.11
N ASP A 206 4.30 -7.97 -17.38
CA ASP A 206 4.38 -6.82 -18.28
C ASP A 206 4.80 -5.53 -17.58
N LEU A 207 4.83 -5.52 -16.24
CA LEU A 207 5.27 -4.38 -15.44
C LEU A 207 6.19 -4.84 -14.32
N HIS A 208 7.47 -4.49 -14.45
CA HIS A 208 8.52 -4.88 -13.52
C HIS A 208 8.82 -3.75 -12.53
N VAL A 209 8.41 -3.95 -11.26
CA VAL A 209 8.75 -3.07 -10.16
C VAL A 209 10.28 -2.87 -10.11
N PHE A 210 10.69 -1.62 -9.94
CA PHE A 210 12.08 -1.13 -9.99
C PHE A 210 12.74 -1.05 -11.37
N SER A 211 12.05 -1.46 -12.43
CA SER A 211 12.53 -1.38 -13.82
C SER A 211 11.59 -0.59 -14.74
N ASP A 212 10.55 0.04 -14.20
CA ASP A 212 9.67 0.99 -14.91
C ASP A 212 9.99 2.46 -14.56
N VAL A 213 9.09 3.37 -14.92
CA VAL A 213 9.22 4.83 -14.71
C VAL A 213 8.95 5.29 -13.28
N VAL A 214 8.46 4.41 -12.40
CA VAL A 214 8.09 4.74 -11.02
C VAL A 214 9.30 4.68 -10.11
N HIS A 215 10.10 5.75 -10.15
CA HIS A 215 11.30 5.90 -9.32
C HIS A 215 11.72 7.37 -9.16
N PRO A 216 12.63 7.68 -8.21
CA PRO A 216 12.99 9.07 -7.92
C PRO A 216 14.26 9.60 -8.62
N SER A 217 14.96 8.75 -9.38
CA SER A 217 16.12 9.15 -10.21
C SER A 217 15.71 9.87 -11.51
N GLN A 218 16.70 10.38 -12.28
CA GLN A 218 16.48 10.98 -13.60
C GLN A 218 15.70 10.04 -14.53
N GLY A 219 14.71 10.58 -15.24
CA GLY A 219 13.78 9.80 -16.06
C GLY A 219 12.59 9.22 -15.30
N GLY A 220 12.62 9.25 -13.96
CA GLY A 220 11.52 8.80 -13.11
C GLY A 220 10.43 9.85 -12.91
N ILE A 221 9.30 9.41 -12.35
CA ILE A 221 8.11 10.24 -12.19
C ILE A 221 7.94 10.84 -10.80
N CYS A 222 8.80 10.55 -9.82
CA CYS A 222 8.69 11.17 -8.50
C CYS A 222 9.97 11.85 -8.04
N ARG A 223 9.87 12.71 -7.01
CA ARG A 223 11.04 13.28 -6.35
C ARG A 223 11.53 12.39 -5.21
N TYR A 224 10.59 11.84 -4.44
CA TYR A 224 10.85 10.91 -3.35
C TYR A 224 10.07 9.60 -3.54
N TYR A 225 10.67 8.50 -3.10
CA TYR A 225 10.06 7.19 -3.08
C TYR A 225 10.35 6.54 -1.73
N LEU A 226 9.31 6.32 -0.93
CA LEU A 226 9.40 5.68 0.37
C LEU A 226 8.72 4.31 0.29
N SER A 227 9.39 3.27 0.78
CA SER A 227 8.85 1.93 0.84
C SER A 227 9.02 1.38 2.25
N ALA A 228 7.93 1.25 2.99
CA ALA A 228 7.93 0.67 4.32
C ALA A 228 7.50 -0.80 4.28
N ARG A 229 8.26 -1.64 4.97
CA ARG A 229 7.95 -3.06 5.20
C ARG A 229 8.33 -3.42 6.63
N HIS A 230 7.39 -3.89 7.42
CA HIS A 230 7.70 -4.27 8.79
C HIS A 230 8.48 -5.60 8.77
N MET A 231 9.50 -5.73 9.59
CA MET A 231 10.39 -6.91 9.59
C MET A 231 9.65 -8.22 9.93
N PHE A 232 8.53 -8.09 10.65
CA PHE A 232 7.64 -9.18 11.05
C PHE A 232 6.30 -9.18 10.29
N ASP A 233 6.22 -8.54 9.12
CA ASP A 233 5.02 -8.61 8.28
C ASP A 233 5.16 -9.75 7.25
N PRO A 234 4.35 -10.82 7.35
CA PRO A 234 4.43 -11.98 6.47
C PRO A 234 4.00 -11.69 5.05
N LEU A 235 3.24 -10.62 4.82
CA LEU A 235 2.75 -10.30 3.49
C LEU A 235 3.80 -9.60 2.62
N THR A 236 4.81 -8.98 3.22
CA THR A 236 5.87 -8.26 2.48
C THR A 236 7.18 -9.06 2.34
N LYS A 237 7.30 -10.20 3.05
CA LYS A 237 8.55 -10.98 3.13
C LYS A 237 8.95 -11.78 1.87
N PRO A 238 8.04 -12.46 1.14
CA PRO A 238 8.44 -13.41 0.10
C PRO A 238 9.28 -12.78 -1.01
N TYR A 239 8.91 -11.56 -1.38
CA TYR A 239 9.61 -10.77 -2.39
C TYR A 239 9.76 -9.36 -1.85
N PRO A 240 10.78 -9.09 -1.01
CA PRO A 240 10.93 -7.80 -0.38
C PRO A 240 10.98 -6.70 -1.45
N SER A 241 10.19 -5.65 -1.25
CA SER A 241 10.21 -4.44 -2.09
C SER A 241 11.47 -3.60 -1.83
N ARG A 242 12.64 -4.20 -2.09
CA ARG A 242 13.97 -3.60 -1.98
C ARG A 242 14.72 -3.82 -3.30
N PRO A 243 15.01 -2.77 -4.08
CA PRO A 243 15.81 -2.89 -5.29
C PRO A 243 17.25 -3.30 -4.93
N SER A 244 17.96 -3.88 -5.90
CA SER A 244 19.40 -4.12 -5.76
C SER A 244 20.11 -2.84 -5.33
N PRO A 245 21.09 -2.90 -4.40
CA PRO A 245 21.94 -1.75 -4.05
C PRO A 245 22.61 -1.10 -5.26
N THR A 246 22.80 -1.86 -6.35
CA THR A 246 23.41 -1.39 -7.60
C THR A 246 22.40 -0.80 -8.58
N ASN A 247 21.09 -0.80 -8.28
CA ASN A 247 20.09 -0.24 -9.19
C ASN A 247 20.18 1.30 -9.20
N PRO A 248 20.61 1.93 -10.32
CA PRO A 248 20.81 3.38 -10.37
C PRO A 248 19.51 4.19 -10.19
N ARG A 249 18.34 3.57 -10.40
CA ARG A 249 17.04 4.22 -10.22
C ARG A 249 16.68 4.46 -8.75
N PHE A 250 17.36 3.75 -7.84
CA PHE A 250 17.10 3.80 -6.40
C PHE A 250 18.39 3.98 -5.57
N ALA A 251 19.52 4.24 -6.22
CA ALA A 251 20.83 4.35 -5.57
C ALA A 251 20.98 5.62 -4.71
N ASN A 252 20.13 6.63 -4.86
CA ASN A 252 20.21 7.86 -4.07
C ASN A 252 19.46 7.71 -2.73
N PRO A 253 20.16 7.56 -1.59
CA PRO A 253 19.51 7.33 -0.29
C PRO A 253 18.78 8.57 0.24
N LYS A 254 19.00 9.75 -0.36
CA LYS A 254 18.23 10.96 -0.01
C LYS A 254 16.87 11.02 -0.71
N ARG A 255 16.66 10.18 -1.72
CA ARG A 255 15.44 10.17 -2.54
C ARG A 255 14.67 8.85 -2.49
N TYR A 256 15.36 7.73 -2.31
CA TYR A 256 14.75 6.44 -2.03
C TYR A 256 14.96 6.06 -0.56
N LEU A 257 13.86 5.86 0.16
CA LEU A 257 13.85 5.52 1.58
C LEU A 257 13.26 4.11 1.79
N PRO A 258 14.12 3.07 1.84
CA PRO A 258 13.69 1.73 2.22
C PRO A 258 13.58 1.64 3.75
N LEU A 259 12.36 1.66 4.27
CA LEU A 259 12.09 1.58 5.70
C LEU A 259 11.78 0.15 6.12
N ALA A 260 12.32 -0.26 7.26
CA ALA A 260 12.17 -1.61 7.78
C ALA A 260 11.94 -1.61 9.31
N PRO A 261 10.86 -0.98 9.79
CA PRO A 261 10.58 -0.94 11.22
C PRO A 261 10.48 -2.37 11.78
N ALA A 262 10.96 -2.52 13.00
CA ALA A 262 11.07 -3.82 13.67
C ALA A 262 10.32 -3.87 15.01
N SER A 263 9.92 -2.71 15.56
CA SER A 263 9.24 -2.60 16.84
C SER A 263 7.79 -3.08 16.73
N ILE A 264 7.40 -4.05 17.55
CA ILE A 264 6.07 -4.67 17.52
C ILE A 264 5.19 -4.05 18.63
N TYR A 265 4.61 -2.88 18.35
CA TYR A 265 3.62 -2.23 19.22
C TYR A 265 2.31 -3.02 19.37
N GLU A 266 1.80 -3.60 18.28
CA GLU A 266 0.62 -4.46 18.26
C GLU A 266 0.89 -5.75 17.45
N ILE A 267 0.17 -6.83 17.75
CA ILE A 267 0.34 -8.12 17.04
C ILE A 267 0.06 -7.99 15.54
N ASN A 268 -0.88 -7.10 15.17
CA ASN A 268 -1.23 -6.83 13.78
C ASN A 268 -0.24 -5.85 13.14
N VAL A 269 1.01 -6.27 13.00
CA VAL A 269 2.07 -5.47 12.36
C VAL A 269 1.85 -5.15 10.88
N HIS A 270 0.87 -5.79 10.22
CA HIS A 270 0.46 -5.41 8.88
C HIS A 270 -0.42 -4.17 8.87
N ASP A 271 -1.10 -3.84 9.98
CA ASP A 271 -2.05 -2.73 10.06
C ASP A 271 -1.45 -1.37 9.69
N LEU A 272 -2.20 -0.57 8.92
CA LEU A 272 -1.74 0.74 8.49
C LEU A 272 -1.43 1.67 9.68
N GLY A 273 -2.26 1.63 10.72
CA GLY A 273 -2.06 2.40 11.92
C GLY A 273 -0.80 2.00 12.67
N HIS A 274 -0.49 0.69 12.74
CA HIS A 274 0.78 0.20 13.28
C HIS A 274 1.99 0.83 12.57
N TYR A 275 1.99 0.84 11.24
CA TYR A 275 3.06 1.50 10.47
C TYR A 275 3.12 3.01 10.72
N LEU A 276 1.98 3.71 10.68
CA LEU A 276 1.95 5.16 10.78
C LEU A 276 2.28 5.69 12.19
N ARG A 277 2.10 4.90 13.24
CA ARG A 277 2.54 5.26 14.60
C ARG A 277 4.05 5.18 14.76
N ASP A 278 4.75 4.38 13.95
CA ASP A 278 6.21 4.24 14.03
C ASP A 278 6.93 5.50 13.49
N PRO A 279 7.79 6.17 14.31
CA PRO A 279 8.54 7.35 13.91
C PRO A 279 9.49 7.15 12.73
N GLU A 280 9.95 5.92 12.46
CA GLU A 280 10.72 5.65 11.25
C GLU A 280 9.88 5.88 9.99
N VAL A 281 8.57 5.61 10.06
CA VAL A 281 7.65 5.72 8.93
C VAL A 281 7.10 7.13 8.80
N HIS A 282 6.37 7.63 9.81
CA HIS A 282 5.75 8.95 9.70
C HIS A 282 6.78 10.08 9.66
N GLY A 283 7.91 9.94 10.36
CA GLY A 283 8.99 10.93 10.33
C GLY A 283 9.60 11.07 8.93
N ALA A 284 9.86 9.94 8.26
CA ALA A 284 10.32 9.92 6.88
C ALA A 284 9.26 10.47 5.90
N MET A 285 7.97 10.20 6.14
CA MET A 285 6.89 10.79 5.36
C MET A 285 6.87 12.31 5.49
N PHE A 286 6.90 12.86 6.72
CA PHE A 286 6.92 14.31 6.93
C PHE A 286 8.18 14.96 6.33
N GLN A 287 9.37 14.37 6.51
CA GLN A 287 10.59 14.89 5.90
C GLN A 287 10.53 14.93 4.36
N THR A 288 9.85 13.98 3.72
CA THR A 288 9.76 13.92 2.25
C THR A 288 8.63 14.75 1.66
N MET A 289 7.54 14.95 2.39
CA MET A 289 6.37 15.70 1.89
C MET A 289 6.39 17.17 2.32
N ILE A 290 6.78 17.44 3.57
CA ILE A 290 6.80 18.79 4.15
C ILE A 290 8.19 19.43 3.95
N GLY A 291 9.24 18.67 4.25
CA GLY A 291 10.63 19.09 4.06
C GLY A 291 11.51 18.74 5.26
N LYS A 292 12.80 18.58 5.00
CA LYS A 292 13.78 18.18 6.02
C LYS A 292 14.05 19.25 7.07
N ASP A 293 13.87 20.51 6.71
CA ASP A 293 14.13 21.64 7.62
C ASP A 293 13.14 21.71 8.78
N PHE A 294 12.04 20.95 8.71
CA PHE A 294 11.01 20.89 9.76
C PHE A 294 11.23 19.75 10.78
N LEU A 295 12.07 18.76 10.48
CA LEU A 295 12.31 17.62 11.36
C LEU A 295 13.82 17.33 11.46
N THR A 296 14.39 17.62 12.62
CA THR A 296 15.79 17.33 12.94
C THR A 296 16.00 15.84 13.27
N ASP A 297 17.23 15.36 13.08
CA ASP A 297 17.59 13.97 13.42
C ASP A 297 17.41 13.69 14.93
N ASP A 298 17.65 14.68 15.79
CA ASP A 298 17.45 14.57 17.24
C ASP A 298 15.96 14.41 17.61
N GLN A 299 15.07 15.13 16.94
CA GLN A 299 13.62 14.97 17.16
C GLN A 299 13.13 13.59 16.72
N LEU A 300 13.62 13.09 15.59
CA LEU A 300 13.30 11.74 15.12
C LEU A 300 13.85 10.66 16.07
N ALA A 301 15.08 10.83 16.56
CA ALA A 301 15.68 9.92 17.52
C ALA A 301 14.90 9.91 18.86
N LEU A 302 14.48 11.08 19.34
CA LEU A 302 13.65 11.21 20.53
C LEU A 302 12.29 10.54 20.34
N ALA A 303 11.59 10.85 19.23
CA ALA A 303 10.31 10.23 18.91
C ALA A 303 10.42 8.69 18.89
N LYS A 304 11.46 8.16 18.24
CA LYS A 304 11.74 6.72 18.20
C LYS A 304 12.02 6.14 19.59
N SER A 305 12.79 6.84 20.43
CA SER A 305 13.06 6.41 21.80
C SER A 305 11.79 6.36 22.65
N VAL A 306 10.91 7.36 22.54
CA VAL A 306 9.62 7.40 23.23
C VAL A 306 8.73 6.25 22.76
N TYR A 307 8.62 6.07 21.44
CA TYR A 307 7.82 5.00 20.84
C TYR A 307 8.28 3.62 21.32
N ASN A 308 9.58 3.31 21.26
CA ASN A 308 10.13 2.04 21.70
C ASN A 308 9.96 1.81 23.22
N GLY A 309 10.02 2.88 24.03
CA GLY A 309 9.76 2.79 25.47
C GLY A 309 8.29 2.53 25.82
N ALA A 310 7.37 2.76 24.88
CA ALA A 310 5.93 2.58 25.07
C ALA A 310 5.41 1.21 24.59
N VAL A 311 6.24 0.39 23.90
CA VAL A 311 5.83 -0.90 23.34
C VAL A 311 5.58 -1.91 24.46
N PRO A 312 4.32 -2.33 24.71
CA PRO A 312 4.04 -3.39 25.67
C PRO A 312 4.31 -4.76 25.02
N ASP A 313 4.92 -5.67 25.77
CA ASP A 313 4.93 -7.11 25.45
C ASP A 313 5.50 -7.51 24.06
N GLU A 314 6.49 -6.76 23.56
CA GLU A 314 7.13 -7.02 22.25
C GLU A 314 7.59 -8.48 22.09
N THR A 315 8.13 -9.06 23.17
CA THR A 315 8.64 -10.44 23.20
C THR A 315 7.52 -11.46 22.96
N ALA A 316 6.33 -11.29 23.58
CA ALA A 316 5.24 -12.23 23.35
C ALA A 316 4.68 -12.12 21.93
N HIS A 317 4.57 -10.90 21.39
CA HIS A 317 4.15 -10.71 20.00
C HIS A 317 5.15 -11.35 19.03
N ARG A 318 6.44 -11.12 19.24
CA ARG A 318 7.52 -11.74 18.45
C ARG A 318 7.43 -13.27 18.46
N ASN A 319 7.26 -13.88 19.63
CA ASN A 319 7.13 -15.34 19.76
C ASN A 319 5.92 -15.92 19.00
N LYS A 320 4.85 -15.14 18.82
CA LYS A 320 3.68 -15.53 18.02
C LYS A 320 3.91 -15.36 16.53
N LEU A 321 4.64 -14.32 16.13
CA LEU A 321 4.88 -13.97 14.74
C LEU A 321 6.00 -14.83 14.12
N GLU A 322 7.13 -15.01 14.79
CA GLU A 322 8.31 -15.75 14.29
C GLU A 322 8.00 -17.14 13.67
N PRO A 323 7.15 -17.99 14.28
CA PRO A 323 6.82 -19.30 13.70
C PRO A 323 6.11 -19.25 12.34
N ILE A 324 5.41 -18.15 12.02
CA ILE A 324 4.74 -17.96 10.72
C ILE A 324 5.78 -17.89 9.59
N PHE A 325 6.99 -17.45 9.93
CA PHE A 325 8.09 -17.17 9.00
C PHE A 325 9.06 -18.32 8.75
N ALA A 326 8.94 -19.42 9.50
CA ALA A 326 9.91 -20.52 9.47
C ALA A 326 9.84 -21.37 8.18
N SER A 327 8.80 -21.21 7.36
CA SER A 327 8.73 -21.80 6.02
C SER A 327 9.06 -20.75 4.96
N GLU A 328 10.06 -21.03 4.11
CA GLU A 328 10.35 -20.22 2.92
C GLU A 328 9.07 -20.05 2.08
N VAL A 329 8.82 -18.81 1.64
CA VAL A 329 7.66 -18.48 0.82
C VAL A 329 8.16 -18.29 -0.61
N ASP A 330 8.44 -19.40 -1.27
CA ASP A 330 9.04 -19.36 -2.61
C ASP A 330 7.97 -19.29 -3.72
N ASP A 331 6.72 -19.59 -3.39
CA ASP A 331 5.60 -19.57 -4.33
C ASP A 331 4.31 -18.94 -3.77
N TRP A 332 3.35 -18.70 -4.66
CA TRP A 332 2.05 -18.11 -4.33
C TRP A 332 1.21 -18.95 -3.36
N THR A 333 1.36 -20.28 -3.37
CA THR A 333 0.63 -21.16 -2.47
C THR A 333 1.16 -21.00 -1.05
N ALA A 334 2.48 -20.93 -0.90
CA ALA A 334 3.13 -20.64 0.37
C ALA A 334 2.75 -19.25 0.89
N PHE A 335 2.64 -18.25 0.00
CA PHE A 335 2.23 -16.89 0.38
C PHE A 335 0.82 -16.87 0.94
N VAL A 336 -0.15 -17.46 0.24
CA VAL A 336 -1.53 -17.51 0.73
C VAL A 336 -1.62 -18.29 2.04
N LYS A 337 -0.88 -19.40 2.19
CA LYS A 337 -0.82 -20.13 3.47
C LYS A 337 -0.24 -19.29 4.60
N ALA A 338 0.81 -18.52 4.35
CA ALA A 338 1.40 -17.61 5.33
C ALA A 338 0.40 -16.51 5.73
N ALA A 339 -0.28 -15.91 4.76
CA ALA A 339 -1.37 -14.95 5.00
C ALA A 339 -2.48 -15.57 5.86
N LEU A 340 -2.96 -16.76 5.51
CA LEU A 340 -4.01 -17.47 6.27
C LEU A 340 -3.56 -17.85 7.69
N ARG A 341 -2.27 -18.15 7.91
CA ARG A 341 -1.73 -18.39 9.25
C ARG A 341 -1.67 -17.10 10.06
N TYR A 342 -1.23 -16.01 9.43
CA TYR A 342 -1.17 -14.69 10.06
C TYR A 342 -2.52 -14.19 10.52
N ILE A 343 -3.55 -14.33 9.67
CA ILE A 343 -4.93 -13.94 9.98
C ILE A 343 -5.50 -14.71 11.18
N LYS A 344 -4.97 -15.90 11.50
CA LYS A 344 -5.39 -16.67 12.68
C LYS A 344 -4.65 -16.28 13.97
N VAL A 345 -3.57 -15.51 13.85
CA VAL A 345 -2.73 -15.08 14.98
C VAL A 345 -3.11 -13.69 15.47
N ILE A 346 -3.47 -12.81 14.54
CA ILE A 346 -4.15 -11.54 14.85
C ILE A 346 -5.60 -11.80 15.23
#